data_AF-Q5FVA8-F1
#
_entry.id   AF-Q5FVA8-F1
#
_cell.length_a   1.000
_cell.length_b   1.000
_cell.length_c   1.000
_cell.angle_alpha   90.00
_cell.angle_beta   90.00
_cell.angle_gamma   90.00
#
_symmetry.space_group_name_H-M   'P 1'
#
loop_
_entity.id
_entity.type
_entity.pdbx_description
1 polymer ?
#
loop_
_entity_poly.entity_id
_entity_poly.type
_entity_poly.pdbx_seq_one_letter_code
_entity_poly.pdbx_strand_id
1 'polypeptide(L)'
;MAAQGMSLQDKVAKLLSRRNGKPVLKPSRALALADAVANRKRRLGEATCITEMSVMMACWKQNAFSDTACNKEIKTFYDCVSKEQAARKAGLNQEVQAGRLPPKQVNTLLRRFPNIDHEI
;
A
#
# COMPACT_ATOMS: atom_id res chain seq x y z
N MET A 1 30.41 -6.83 5.28
CA MET A 1 30.48 -6.43 6.71
C MET A 1 29.06 -6.20 7.20
N ALA A 2 28.38 -7.25 7.68
CA ALA A 2 27.02 -7.12 8.20
C ALA A 2 27.10 -6.51 9.60
N ALA A 3 26.46 -5.35 9.79
CA ALA A 3 26.36 -4.72 11.10
C ALA A 3 25.60 -5.68 12.03
N GLN A 4 26.34 -6.31 12.95
CA GLN A 4 25.76 -7.12 14.02
C GLN A 4 25.11 -6.17 15.04
N GLY A 5 23.87 -5.78 14.76
CA GLY A 5 23.03 -5.11 15.73
C GLY A 5 22.67 -6.07 16.88
N MET A 6 22.57 -5.53 18.09
CA MET A 6 22.15 -6.27 19.30
C MET A 6 20.94 -7.17 19.05
N SER A 7 20.96 -8.38 19.61
CA SER A 7 19.88 -9.36 19.48
C SER A 7 18.55 -8.80 20.02
N LEU A 8 17.44 -9.25 19.45
CA LEU A 8 16.10 -8.85 19.91
C LEU A 8 15.91 -9.18 21.41
N GLN A 9 16.51 -10.27 21.85
CA GLN A 9 16.53 -10.74 23.24
C GLN A 9 17.26 -9.75 24.16
N ASP A 10 18.41 -9.20 23.75
CA ASP A 10 19.14 -8.18 24.51
C ASP A 10 18.36 -6.87 24.66
N LYS A 11 17.56 -6.53 23.65
CA LYS A 11 16.69 -5.35 23.70
C LYS A 11 15.49 -5.60 24.62
N VAL A 12 14.86 -6.77 24.55
CA VAL A 12 13.75 -7.16 25.45
C VAL A 12 14.20 -7.22 26.91
N ALA A 13 15.38 -7.77 27.20
CA ALA A 13 15.95 -7.82 28.55
C ALA A 13 16.22 -6.41 29.13
N LYS A 14 16.66 -5.46 28.30
CA LYS A 14 16.82 -4.04 28.68
C LYS A 14 15.48 -3.29 28.81
N LEU A 15 14.42 -3.73 28.11
CA LEU A 15 13.08 -3.12 28.11
C LEU A 15 12.24 -3.49 29.34
N LEU A 16 12.40 -4.70 29.87
CA LEU A 16 11.70 -5.19 31.08
C LEU A 16 12.45 -4.85 32.37
N SER A 17 13.72 -4.45 32.26
CA SER A 17 14.54 -4.07 33.40
C SER A 17 14.09 -2.74 34.00
N ARG A 18 13.31 -2.82 35.09
CA ARG A 18 13.13 -1.71 36.04
C ARG A 18 14.45 -1.20 36.66
N ARG A 19 15.59 -1.87 36.40
CA ARG A 19 16.89 -1.57 36.98
C ARG A 19 17.45 -0.18 36.64
N ASN A 20 17.15 0.39 35.46
CA ASN A 20 17.85 1.59 34.96
C ASN A 20 16.93 2.77 34.53
N GLY A 21 15.69 2.85 35.01
CA GLY A 21 14.81 4.00 34.76
C GLY A 21 13.65 3.76 33.77
N LYS A 22 13.26 4.80 32.99
CA LYS A 22 12.09 4.76 32.10
C LYS A 22 12.29 3.75 30.96
N PRO A 23 11.31 2.88 30.67
CA PRO A 23 11.43 1.87 29.61
C PRO A 23 11.55 2.53 28.24
N VAL A 24 12.43 2.00 27.39
CA VAL A 24 12.71 2.52 26.03
C VAL A 24 11.52 2.34 25.10
N LEU A 25 10.70 1.30 25.29
CA LEU A 25 9.46 1.07 24.54
C LEU A 25 8.30 0.79 25.51
N LYS A 26 7.13 1.32 25.18
CA LYS A 26 5.87 1.08 25.89
C LYS A 26 4.84 0.51 24.89
N PRO A 27 4.94 -0.78 24.54
CA PRO A 27 4.03 -1.36 23.58
C PRO A 27 2.62 -1.42 24.19
N SER A 28 1.61 -1.05 23.40
CA SER A 28 0.20 -1.11 23.81
C SER A 28 -0.39 -2.52 23.72
N ARG A 29 0.34 -3.46 23.09
CA ARG A 29 -0.04 -4.87 22.91
C ARG A 29 1.16 -5.76 23.22
N ALA A 30 0.89 -7.02 23.57
CA ALA A 30 1.93 -8.02 23.77
C ALA A 30 2.78 -8.18 22.49
N LEU A 31 4.09 -8.38 22.67
CA LEU A 31 5.03 -8.60 21.58
C LEU A 31 5.04 -10.08 21.16
N ALA A 32 3.88 -10.60 20.75
CA ALA A 32 3.70 -11.95 20.23
C ALA A 32 3.16 -11.89 18.79
N LEU A 33 3.50 -12.89 17.98
CA LEU A 33 2.99 -12.98 16.61
C LEU A 33 1.56 -13.50 16.63
N ALA A 34 0.69 -12.90 15.82
CA ALA A 34 -0.69 -13.37 15.65
C ALA A 34 -0.80 -14.39 14.51
N ASP A 35 -1.79 -15.28 14.59
CA ASP A 35 -2.07 -16.31 13.58
C ASP A 35 -2.78 -15.77 12.32
N ALA A 36 -2.78 -14.46 12.13
CA ALA A 36 -3.41 -13.82 10.99
C ALA A 36 -2.67 -12.54 10.58
N VAL A 37 -2.65 -12.30 9.27
CA VAL A 37 -2.21 -11.05 8.66
C VAL A 37 -3.41 -10.20 8.25
N ALA A 38 -3.24 -8.89 8.35
CA ALA A 38 -4.25 -7.93 7.95
C ALA A 38 -4.57 -8.04 6.45
N ASN A 39 -5.83 -7.82 6.10
CA ASN A 39 -6.22 -7.70 4.70
C ASN A 39 -5.52 -6.51 4.05
N ARG A 40 -5.20 -6.64 2.76
CA ARG A 40 -4.63 -5.54 2.00
C ARG A 40 -5.67 -4.42 1.90
N LYS A 41 -5.29 -3.22 2.32
CA LYS A 41 -6.10 -2.02 2.11
C LYS A 41 -6.20 -1.77 0.61
N ARG A 42 -7.42 -1.62 0.09
CA ARG A 42 -7.62 -1.15 -1.28
C ARG A 42 -7.02 0.26 -1.38
N ARG A 43 -6.27 0.53 -2.45
CA ARG A 43 -5.83 1.90 -2.72
C ARG A 43 -7.06 2.78 -2.85
N LEU A 44 -7.01 3.96 -2.23
CA LEU A 44 -8.04 4.98 -2.43
C LEU A 44 -7.98 5.41 -3.90
N GLY A 45 -9.13 5.76 -4.48
CA GLY A 45 -9.18 6.16 -5.88
C GLY A 45 -8.39 7.44 -6.11
N GLU A 46 -7.33 7.37 -6.91
CA GLU A 46 -6.61 8.55 -7.39
C GLU A 46 -7.30 9.08 -8.66
N ALA A 47 -7.24 10.40 -8.86
CA ALA A 47 -7.70 11.00 -10.11
C ALA A 47 -6.74 10.56 -11.24
N THR A 48 -7.30 9.94 -12.28
CA THR A 48 -6.56 9.48 -13.45
C THR A 48 -6.65 10.51 -14.58
N CYS A 49 -5.73 10.47 -15.54
CA CYS A 49 -5.69 11.37 -16.71
C CYS A 49 -5.51 12.87 -16.37
N ILE A 50 -4.83 13.19 -15.27
CA ILE A 50 -4.59 14.57 -14.83
C ILE A 50 -3.71 15.32 -15.84
N THR A 51 -2.73 14.64 -16.41
CA THR A 51 -1.79 15.20 -17.38
C THR A 51 -2.51 15.67 -18.65
N GLU A 52 -3.34 14.82 -19.23
CA GLU A 52 -4.10 15.10 -20.44
C GLU A 52 -5.17 16.18 -20.18
N MET A 53 -5.80 16.14 -19.00
CA MET A 53 -6.71 17.18 -18.56
C MET A 53 -5.99 18.55 -18.47
N SER A 54 -4.78 18.60 -17.93
CA SER A 54 -4.04 19.85 -17.80
C SER A 54 -3.65 20.46 -19.16
N VAL A 55 -3.30 19.63 -20.15
CA VAL A 55 -2.98 20.07 -21.51
C VAL A 55 -4.22 20.57 -22.24
N MET A 56 -5.35 19.86 -22.13
CA MET A 56 -6.63 20.29 -22.69
C MET A 56 -7.08 21.64 -22.13
N MET A 57 -6.98 21.83 -20.80
CA MET A 57 -7.31 23.08 -20.14
C MET A 57 -6.38 24.23 -20.56
N ALA A 58 -5.09 23.94 -20.78
CA ALA A 58 -4.16 24.92 -21.30
C ALA A 58 -4.52 25.36 -22.73
N CYS A 59 -4.89 24.42 -23.61
CA CYS A 59 -5.34 24.73 -24.96
C CYS A 59 -6.63 25.58 -24.94
N TRP A 60 -7.62 25.18 -24.14
CA TRP A 60 -8.87 25.94 -24.00
C TRP A 60 -8.60 27.36 -23.53
N LYS A 61 -7.73 27.56 -22.54
CA LYS A 61 -7.38 28.90 -22.06
C LYS A 61 -6.79 29.79 -23.16
N GLN A 62 -6.01 29.23 -24.09
CA GLN A 62 -5.40 29.98 -25.19
C GLN A 62 -6.38 30.26 -26.33
N ASN A 63 -7.37 29.38 -26.53
CA ASN A 63 -8.27 29.42 -27.69
C ASN A 63 -9.73 29.74 -27.31
N ALA A 64 -9.93 30.53 -26.24
CA ALA A 64 -11.24 30.95 -25.76
C ALA A 64 -12.24 29.78 -25.58
N PHE A 65 -11.73 28.64 -25.08
CA PHE A 65 -12.50 27.42 -24.84
C PHE A 65 -13.16 26.83 -26.10
N SER A 66 -12.56 27.03 -27.28
CA SER A 66 -13.01 26.42 -28.53
C SER A 66 -12.61 24.94 -28.63
N ASP A 67 -13.61 24.05 -28.67
CA ASP A 67 -13.40 22.61 -28.86
C ASP A 67 -12.86 22.25 -30.24
N THR A 68 -13.19 23.06 -31.25
CA THR A 68 -12.68 22.87 -32.61
C THR A 68 -11.18 23.12 -32.69
N ALA A 69 -10.69 24.13 -31.97
CA ALA A 69 -9.27 24.49 -31.90
C ALA A 69 -8.47 23.46 -31.08
N CYS A 70 -9.06 22.88 -30.04
CA CYS A 70 -8.43 21.96 -29.10
C CYS A 70 -8.80 20.48 -29.33
N ASN A 71 -9.26 20.13 -30.53
CA ASN A 71 -9.78 18.80 -30.84
C ASN A 71 -8.77 17.68 -30.55
N LYS A 72 -7.48 17.96 -30.78
CA LYS A 72 -6.39 17.01 -30.56
C LYS A 72 -6.25 16.69 -29.07
N GLU A 73 -6.19 17.71 -28.23
CA GLU A 73 -6.04 17.59 -26.78
C GLU A 73 -7.27 16.91 -26.16
N ILE A 74 -8.47 17.26 -26.63
CA ILE A 74 -9.73 16.64 -26.22
C ILE A 74 -9.73 15.14 -26.54
N LYS A 75 -9.32 14.74 -27.76
CA LYS A 75 -9.20 13.32 -28.14
C LYS A 75 -8.22 12.58 -27.24
N THR A 76 -7.04 13.15 -26.99
CA THR A 76 -6.05 12.53 -26.11
C THR A 76 -6.55 12.31 -24.68
N PHE A 77 -7.32 13.27 -24.15
CA PHE A 77 -7.96 13.13 -22.85
C PHE A 77 -8.98 11.99 -22.82
N TYR A 78 -9.88 11.93 -23.80
CA TYR A 78 -10.89 10.86 -23.86
C TYR A 78 -10.26 9.48 -24.11
N ASP A 79 -9.20 9.41 -24.90
CA ASP A 79 -8.44 8.17 -25.09
C ASP A 79 -7.86 7.67 -23.76
N CYS A 80 -7.29 8.56 -22.95
CA CYS A 80 -6.85 8.21 -21.60
C CYS A 80 -8.02 7.71 -20.73
N VAL A 81 -9.13 8.46 -20.70
CA VAL A 81 -10.31 8.10 -19.89
C VAL A 81 -10.85 6.72 -20.28
N SER A 82 -10.92 6.42 -21.58
CA SER A 82 -11.42 5.12 -22.06
C SER A 82 -10.51 3.95 -21.63
N LYS A 83 -9.19 4.12 -21.73
CA LYS A 83 -8.19 3.14 -21.29
C LYS A 83 -8.26 2.91 -19.78
N GLU A 84 -8.34 3.96 -19.00
CA GLU A 84 -8.44 3.88 -17.54
C GLU A 84 -9.77 3.26 -17.09
N GLN A 85 -10.87 3.57 -17.76
CA GLN A 85 -12.16 2.96 -17.48
C GLN A 85 -12.14 1.45 -17.80
N ALA A 86 -11.48 1.05 -18.89
CA ALA A 86 -11.27 -0.36 -19.24
C ALA A 86 -10.37 -1.07 -18.22
N ALA A 87 -9.25 -0.46 -17.81
CA ALA A 87 -8.33 -1.01 -16.82
C ALA A 87 -8.99 -1.19 -15.43
N ARG A 88 -9.82 -0.22 -15.01
CA ARG A 88 -10.61 -0.31 -13.77
C ARG A 88 -11.62 -1.47 -13.82
N LYS A 89 -12.34 -1.64 -14.93
CA LYS A 89 -13.28 -2.76 -15.12
C LYS A 89 -12.57 -4.11 -15.12
N ALA A 90 -11.40 -4.19 -15.75
CA ALA A 90 -10.58 -5.40 -15.79
C ALA A 90 -9.89 -5.73 -14.46
N GLY A 91 -9.97 -4.85 -13.45
CA GLY A 91 -9.32 -5.05 -12.16
C GLY A 91 -7.79 -5.03 -12.20
N LEU A 92 -7.19 -4.62 -13.34
CA LEU A 92 -5.75 -4.62 -13.57
C LEU A 92 -5.00 -3.65 -12.64
N ASN A 93 -5.69 -2.62 -12.12
CA ASN A 93 -5.14 -1.70 -11.12
C ASN A 93 -5.03 -2.34 -9.72
N GLN A 94 -5.55 -3.55 -9.50
CA GLN A 94 -5.14 -4.36 -8.36
C GLN A 94 -3.82 -5.03 -8.74
N GLU A 95 -2.73 -4.34 -8.42
CA GLU A 95 -1.39 -4.93 -8.37
C GLU A 95 -1.47 -6.27 -7.62
N VAL A 96 -1.57 -7.39 -8.33
CA VAL A 96 -1.09 -8.64 -7.78
C VAL A 96 0.41 -8.41 -7.71
N GLN A 97 0.94 -8.01 -6.55
CA GLN A 97 2.38 -7.87 -6.37
C GLN A 97 2.98 -9.23 -6.71
N ALA A 98 3.60 -9.31 -7.88
CA ALA A 98 4.28 -10.50 -8.35
C ALA A 98 5.30 -10.89 -7.27
N GLY A 99 5.03 -12.02 -6.59
CA GLY A 99 5.89 -12.54 -5.52
C GLY A 99 5.29 -12.60 -4.11
N ARG A 100 4.09 -12.02 -3.83
CA ARG A 100 3.45 -12.14 -2.50
C ARG A 100 2.14 -12.91 -2.55
N LEU A 101 1.99 -13.87 -1.64
CA LEU A 101 0.75 -14.62 -1.46
C LEU A 101 -0.41 -13.69 -1.02
N PRO A 102 -1.63 -13.89 -1.53
CA PRO A 102 -2.82 -13.22 -1.04
C PRO A 102 -3.02 -13.45 0.48
N PRO A 103 -3.48 -12.45 1.24
CA PRO A 103 -3.71 -12.58 2.68
C PRO A 103 -4.58 -13.78 3.06
N LYS A 104 -5.55 -14.14 2.20
CA LYS A 104 -6.39 -15.34 2.39
C LYS A 104 -5.56 -16.62 2.44
N GLN A 105 -4.62 -16.80 1.51
CA GLN A 105 -3.76 -17.98 1.45
C GLN A 105 -2.80 -18.01 2.64
N VAL A 106 -2.21 -16.87 3.00
CA VAL A 106 -1.34 -16.74 4.18
C VAL A 106 -2.09 -17.09 5.46
N ASN A 107 -3.31 -16.56 5.65
CA ASN A 107 -4.12 -16.84 6.82
C ASN A 107 -4.57 -18.31 6.90
N THR A 108 -4.77 -18.99 5.77
CA THR A 108 -4.99 -20.44 5.77
C THR A 108 -3.76 -21.19 6.27
N LEU A 109 -2.55 -20.76 5.89
CA LEU A 109 -1.30 -21.39 6.32
C LEU A 109 -1.02 -21.14 7.81
N LEU A 110 -1.17 -19.90 8.28
CA LEU A 110 -0.93 -19.54 9.68
C LEU A 110 -1.90 -20.26 10.63
N ARG A 111 -3.14 -20.52 10.22
CA ARG A 111 -4.08 -21.32 11.02
C ARG A 111 -3.69 -22.80 11.15
N ARG A 112 -2.92 -23.34 10.20
CA ARG A 112 -2.42 -24.72 10.27
C ARG A 112 -1.21 -24.85 11.20
N PHE A 113 -0.44 -23.77 11.32
CA PHE A 113 0.77 -23.70 12.13
C PHE A 113 0.71 -22.45 13.02
N PRO A 114 -0.16 -22.46 14.06
CA PRO A 114 -0.33 -21.32 14.94
C PRO A 114 0.93 -21.08 15.78
N ASN A 115 1.09 -19.84 16.22
CA ASN A 115 2.17 -19.46 17.12
C ASN A 115 1.88 -20.00 18.54
N ILE A 116 2.80 -20.80 19.08
CA ILE A 116 2.67 -21.40 20.41
C ILE A 116 3.23 -20.41 21.41
N ASP A 117 2.36 -19.62 22.02
CA ASP A 117 2.71 -18.59 23.00
C ASP A 117 2.65 -19.09 24.47
N HIS A 118 2.35 -20.37 24.67
CA HIS A 118 2.24 -21.01 25.98
C HIS A 118 2.95 -22.37 25.97
N GLU A 119 3.47 -22.80 27.12
CA GLU A 119 4.06 -24.13 27.27
C GLU A 119 2.96 -25.21 27.07
N ILE A 120 3.31 -26.29 26.36
CA ILE A 120 2.46 -27.45 26.09
C ILE A 120 2.68 -28.51 27.16
#